data_AF-A0A6B3VXV2-F1
#
_entry.id   AF-A0A6B3VXV2-F1
#
_cell.length_a   1.000
_cell.length_b   1.000
_cell.length_c   1.000
_cell.angle_alpha   90.00
_cell.angle_beta   90.00
_cell.angle_gamma   90.00
#
_symmetry.space_group_name_H-M   'P 1'
#
loop_
_entity.id
_entity.type
_entity.pdbx_description
1 polymer ?
#
loop_
_entity_poly.entity_id
_entity_poly.type
_entity_poly.pdbx_seq_one_letter_code
_entity_poly.pdbx_strand_id
1 'polypeptide(L)'
;MLKDEFTTEETLKKRLDEYTVVIPKEKLSMKQTRWQRFIRYVASPTKDPLETIHTTSTGLKLFRTIPLASAVFITAIQLLLQF
;
A
#
# COMPACT_ATOMS: atom_id res chain seq x y z
N MET A 1 -1.02 -16.14 -25.50
CA MET A 1 -2.37 -16.65 -25.80
C MET A 1 -2.97 -17.15 -24.49
N LEU A 2 -4.01 -16.47 -23.99
CA LEU A 2 -4.78 -16.92 -22.83
C LEU A 2 -5.47 -18.23 -23.19
N LYS A 3 -5.33 -19.27 -22.38
CA LYS A 3 -6.08 -20.51 -22.54
C LYS A 3 -7.54 -20.21 -22.21
N ASP A 4 -8.44 -20.48 -23.14
CA ASP A 4 -9.88 -20.28 -22.94
C ASP A 4 -10.45 -21.50 -22.21
N GLU A 5 -10.30 -21.49 -20.88
CA GLU A 5 -10.70 -22.58 -19.98
C GLU A 5 -12.23 -22.76 -19.90
N PHE A 6 -13.01 -21.84 -20.49
CA PHE A 6 -14.48 -21.85 -20.46
C PHE A 6 -15.13 -22.54 -21.67
N THR A 7 -14.35 -23.17 -22.55
CA THR A 7 -14.87 -23.86 -23.74
C THR A 7 -15.74 -25.08 -23.41
N THR A 8 -15.55 -25.69 -22.25
CA THR A 8 -16.32 -26.88 -21.83
C THR A 8 -17.63 -26.53 -21.12
N GLU A 9 -17.80 -25.28 -20.67
CA GLU A 9 -18.91 -24.90 -19.79
C GLU A 9 -19.60 -23.61 -20.27
N GLU A 10 -20.23 -23.69 -21.44
CA GLU A 10 -21.00 -22.58 -22.04
C GLU A 10 -22.08 -22.02 -21.09
N THR A 11 -22.65 -22.88 -20.25
CA THR A 11 -23.69 -22.48 -19.28
C THR A 11 -23.11 -21.61 -18.16
N LEU A 12 -21.91 -21.92 -17.67
CA LEU A 12 -21.25 -21.09 -16.64
C LEU A 12 -20.83 -19.75 -17.22
N LYS A 13 -20.29 -19.73 -18.44
CA LYS A 13 -19.96 -18.50 -19.16
C LYS A 13 -21.19 -17.59 -19.28
N LYS A 14 -22.33 -18.15 -19.71
CA LYS A 14 -23.59 -17.42 -19.84
C LYS A 14 -24.10 -16.85 -18.51
N ARG A 15 -23.95 -17.59 -17.41
CA ARG A 15 -24.31 -17.11 -16.07
C ARG A 15 -23.37 -16.02 -15.56
N LEU A 16 -22.07 -16.12 -15.83
CA LEU A 16 -21.12 -15.06 -15.48
C LEU A 16 -21.39 -13.77 -16.27
N ASP A 17 -21.65 -13.90 -17.57
CA ASP A 17 -21.95 -12.75 -18.44
C ASP A 17 -23.30 -12.08 -18.09
N GLU A 18 -24.23 -12.83 -17.49
CA GLU A 18 -25.51 -12.33 -16.95
C GLU A 18 -25.29 -11.35 -15.77
N TYR A 19 -24.20 -11.51 -15.01
CA TYR A 19 -23.80 -10.57 -13.96
C TYR A 19 -23.05 -9.37 -14.54
N THR A 20 -23.80 -8.41 -15.09
CA THR A 20 -23.21 -7.17 -15.55
C THR A 20 -22.83 -6.29 -14.35
N VAL A 21 -21.56 -6.32 -13.96
CA VAL A 21 -21.04 -5.41 -12.93
C VAL A 21 -20.97 -4.00 -13.51
N VAL A 22 -21.93 -3.15 -13.13
CA VAL A 22 -21.91 -1.72 -13.50
C VAL A 22 -20.80 -1.04 -12.69
N ILE A 23 -19.61 -0.96 -13.28
CA ILE A 23 -18.50 -0.21 -12.68
C ILE A 23 -18.80 1.29 -12.85
N PRO A 24 -18.90 2.08 -11.76
CA PRO A 24 -19.14 3.50 -11.87
C PRO A 24 -18.02 4.16 -12.69
N LYS A 25 -18.38 4.81 -13.81
CA LYS A 25 -17.43 5.45 -14.74
C LYS A 25 -16.53 6.48 -14.05
N GLU A 26 -17.06 7.11 -13.01
CA GLU A 26 -16.40 8.08 -12.13
C GLU A 26 -15.19 7.48 -11.39
N LYS A 27 -15.19 6.17 -11.12
CA LYS A 27 -14.06 5.47 -10.50
C LYS A 27 -12.98 5.03 -11.51
N LEU A 28 -13.30 5.00 -12.81
CA LEU A 28 -12.37 4.61 -13.87
C LEU A 28 -11.53 5.78 -14.40
N SER A 29 -12.02 7.02 -14.30
CA SER A 29 -11.34 8.21 -14.84
C SER A 29 -10.39 8.91 -13.86
N MET A 30 -10.52 8.68 -12.55
CA MET A 30 -9.62 9.28 -11.57
C MET A 30 -8.29 8.54 -11.54
N LYS A 31 -7.34 9.01 -12.35
CA LYS A 31 -5.94 8.60 -12.27
C LYS A 31 -5.42 8.91 -10.86
N GLN A 32 -5.31 7.89 -10.02
CA GLN A 32 -4.84 8.07 -8.66
C GLN A 32 -3.43 8.67 -8.68
N THR A 33 -3.28 9.82 -8.03
CA THR A 33 -1.99 10.49 -7.85
C THR A 33 -1.03 9.61 -7.04
N ARG A 34 0.28 9.85 -7.14
CA ARG A 34 1.30 9.06 -6.42
C ARG A 34 1.04 9.06 -4.92
N TRP A 35 0.58 10.20 -4.36
CA TRP A 35 0.21 10.33 -2.96
C TRP A 35 -1.04 9.53 -2.60
N GLN A 36 -2.11 9.61 -3.39
CA GLN A 36 -3.32 8.81 -3.16
C GLN A 36 -3.05 7.30 -3.23
N ARG A 37 -2.13 6.86 -4.10
CA ARG A 37 -1.68 5.46 -4.14
C ARG A 37 -0.94 5.06 -2.88
N PHE A 38 -0.10 5.95 -2.34
CA PHE A 38 0.59 5.71 -1.07
C PHE A 38 -0.39 5.62 0.09
N ILE A 39 -1.33 6.56 0.21
CA ILE A 39 -2.37 6.52 1.25
C ILE A 39 -3.22 5.26 1.13
N ARG A 40 -3.63 4.88 -0.09
CA ARG A 40 -4.38 3.66 -0.34
C ARG A 40 -3.58 2.40 -0.02
N TYR A 41 -2.27 2.41 -0.26
CA TYR A 41 -1.37 1.32 0.10
C TYR A 41 -1.26 1.17 1.62
N VAL A 42 -1.09 2.28 2.35
CA VAL A 42 -1.02 2.29 3.83
C VAL A 42 -2.37 1.94 4.47
N ALA A 43 -3.48 2.39 3.88
CA ALA A 43 -4.83 2.11 4.37
C ALA A 43 -5.38 0.74 3.93
N SER A 44 -4.63 -0.01 3.12
CA SER A 44 -5.06 -1.32 2.60
C SER A 44 -4.93 -2.38 3.69
N PRO A 45 -6.03 -2.97 4.18
CA PRO A 45 -5.97 -3.96 5.27
C PRO A 45 -5.26 -5.27 4.86
N THR A 46 -5.10 -5.52 3.57
CA THR A 46 -4.48 -6.73 3.00
C THR A 46 -3.00 -6.60 2.67
N LYS A 47 -2.41 -5.42 2.84
CA LYS A 47 -0.97 -5.21 2.64
C LYS A 47 -0.47 -4.46 3.85
N ASP A 48 0.00 -5.19 4.85
CA ASP A 48 0.63 -4.56 6.01
C ASP A 48 2.00 -4.02 5.57
N PRO A 49 2.15 -2.71 5.35
CA PRO A 49 3.39 -2.17 4.77
C PRO A 49 4.54 -2.22 5.78
N LEU A 50 4.24 -2.44 7.05
CA LEU A 50 5.20 -2.52 8.15
C LEU A 50 5.65 -3.95 8.42
N GLU A 51 4.95 -4.97 7.92
CA GLU A 51 5.33 -6.39 8.07
C GLU A 51 6.77 -6.63 7.59
N THR A 52 7.12 -6.09 6.42
CA THR A 52 8.48 -6.22 5.83
C THR A 52 9.56 -5.52 6.65
N ILE A 53 9.20 -4.48 7.40
CA ILE A 53 10.11 -3.75 8.29
C ILE A 53 10.37 -4.58 9.56
N HIS A 54 9.36 -5.28 10.05
CA HIS A 54 9.47 -6.12 11.24
C HIS A 54 10.19 -7.45 10.99
N THR A 55 10.08 -8.04 9.80
CA THR A 55 10.70 -9.35 9.50
C THR A 55 12.22 -9.31 9.32
N THR A 56 12.79 -8.12 9.08
CA THR A 56 14.23 -7.98 8.81
C THR A 56 14.95 -7.55 10.09
N SER A 57 15.97 -8.28 10.54
CA SER A 57 16.83 -7.94 11.71
C SER A 57 17.34 -6.48 11.73
N THR A 58 17.42 -5.85 10.55
CA THR A 58 17.74 -4.44 10.34
C THR A 58 16.68 -3.47 10.89
N GLY A 59 15.38 -3.84 10.87
CA GLY A 59 14.28 -3.05 11.40
C GLY A 59 14.38 -2.83 12.91
N LEU A 60 14.80 -3.87 13.66
CA LEU A 60 15.02 -3.77 15.11
C LEU A 60 16.17 -2.79 15.44
N LYS A 61 17.24 -2.79 14.63
CA LYS A 61 18.35 -1.85 14.78
C LYS A 61 17.91 -0.41 14.48
N LEU A 62 17.15 -0.20 13.41
CA LEU A 62 16.62 1.11 13.04
C LEU A 62 15.67 1.66 14.11
N PHE A 63 14.75 0.85 14.63
CA PHE A 63 13.85 1.27 15.72
C PHE A 63 14.58 1.70 17.00
N ARG A 64 15.78 1.17 17.26
CA ARG A 64 16.61 1.57 18.40
C ARG A 64 17.45 2.82 18.13
N THR A 65 17.93 3.01 16.92
CA THR A 65 18.82 4.14 16.57
C THR A 65 18.05 5.41 16.24
N ILE A 66 16.82 5.31 15.70
CA ILE A 66 15.99 6.47 15.36
C ILE A 66 15.71 7.37 16.59
N PRO A 67 15.26 6.85 17.75
CA PRO A 67 15.01 7.68 18.92
C PRO A 67 16.29 8.36 19.43
N LEU A 68 17.41 7.63 19.45
CA LEU A 68 18.68 8.14 19.93
C LEU A 68 19.21 9.28 19.02
N ALA A 69 19.17 9.07 17.71
CA ALA A 69 19.56 10.10 16.74
C ALA A 69 18.63 11.33 16.82
N SER A 70 17.33 11.11 17.02
CA SER A 70 16.36 12.21 17.17
C SER A 70 16.62 13.04 18.42
N ALA A 71 16.96 12.42 19.55
CA ALA A 71 17.29 13.11 20.79
C ALA A 71 18.53 14.01 20.62
N VAL A 72 19.60 13.47 20.04
CA VAL A 72 20.82 14.23 19.74
C VAL A 72 20.52 15.42 18.83
N PHE A 73 19.75 15.19 17.77
CA PHE A 73 19.36 16.25 16.83
C PHE A 73 18.54 17.36 17.50
N ILE A 74 17.55 17.00 18.32
CA ILE A 74 16.72 17.97 19.06
C ILE A 74 17.59 18.78 20.02
N THR A 75 18.50 18.13 20.75
CA THR A 75 19.42 18.84 21.67
C THR A 75 20.34 19.81 20.94
N ALA A 76 20.83 19.45 19.74
CA ALA A 76 21.64 20.33 18.91
C ALA A 76 20.85 21.54 18.41
N ILE A 77 19.60 21.34 17.96
CA ILE A 77 18.70 22.44 17.59
C ILE A 77 18.44 23.36 18.79
N GLN A 78 18.19 22.77 19.95
CA GLN A 78 17.89 23.54 21.16
C GLN A 78 19.07 24.41 21.58
N LEU A 79 20.29 23.88 21.53
CA LEU A 79 21.51 24.66 21.77
C LEU A 79 21.68 25.81 20.76
N LEU A 80 21.33 25.58 19.49
CA LEU A 80 21.44 26.59 18.45
C LEU A 80 20.39 27.70 18.60
N LEU A 81 19.18 27.37 19.05
CA LEU A 81 18.11 28.36 19.30
C LEU A 81 18.25 29.11 20.62
N GLN A 82 19.00 28.56 21.58
CA GLN A 82 19.19 29.16 22.90
C GLN A 82 20.44 30.05 22.99
N PHE A 83 21.32 29.98 21.99
CA PHE A 83 22.39 30.95 21.71
C PHE A 83 21.89 32.05 20.76
#